data_AF-W7YL51-F1
#
_entry.id   AF-W7YL51-F1
#
_cell.length_a   1.000
_cell.length_b   1.000
_cell.length_c   1.000
_cell.angle_alpha   90.00
_cell.angle_beta   90.00
_cell.angle_gamma   90.00
#
_symmetry.space_group_name_H-M   'P 1'
#
loop_
_entity.id
_entity.type
_entity.pdbx_description
1 polymer ?
#
loop_
_entity_poly.entity_id
_entity_poly.type
_entity_poly.pdbx_seq_one_letter_code
_entity_poly.pdbx_strand_id
1 'polypeptide(L)'
;MKPTHTLDDIEWQQLIQTVGEQFNDLTIKRGFQYFKQGRVHQLSTPDAHHVEALVDGSEDYHVKLNTETLSSSRCDCPVPSSCKHMIAVLLEYANLQGQSVHTIVNANANAEFKQIAKPFSSAVTPRSTTLSANKLAEMSAKIKEDAKQLSSMSISAWHDLFNRAIAPLGVNTQNTHYVQNALSSLYALKPDLSPMMELWFGLHVHLFVLRSLIKPQQKQAQPANYHMGYYTQVAADDIHEAVARLFTEQFVLKDEPDPWHRMQETVTYLRKQMLTEPPNITYFSDAYDQLWLNWIHPNLPDKQVLLEELHQLKSAETDFGTSLARLPWMLAQSRMHFYLAQDEQAQMWLRSANKASMISPAILLRYLDALSESKDWDRLQNWLVSIGPMLSSHRKDNMAEYMKHWEIAIAQHPEAEPLMWNTLVQMLPYSKKIYEETLLSHERWHEWMDYQLSIGKEPLELRVSVMQPIEKNAPELLLPFYHQAVERYILLKIRSSYKSAVKLLKRLSKLYKKMKQEERWELF
;
A
#
# COMPACT_ATOMS: atom_id res chain seq x y z
N MET A 1 24.35 26.39 -5.31
CA MET A 1 25.27 26.73 -6.44
C MET A 1 25.56 25.44 -7.17
N LYS A 2 25.57 25.44 -8.52
CA LYS A 2 25.94 24.23 -9.28
C LYS A 2 27.46 24.03 -9.18
N PRO A 3 27.95 22.81 -8.94
CA PRO A 3 29.38 22.53 -8.88
C PRO A 3 30.05 22.87 -10.22
N THR A 4 31.26 23.41 -10.16
CA THR A 4 31.96 24.01 -11.31
C THR A 4 32.62 22.97 -12.23
N HIS A 5 32.60 21.68 -11.84
CA HIS A 5 33.14 20.55 -12.58
C HIS A 5 32.22 19.33 -12.43
N THR A 6 31.96 18.61 -13.52
CA THR A 6 31.19 17.35 -13.56
C THR A 6 32.16 16.19 -13.75
N LEU A 7 32.16 15.20 -12.87
CA LEU A 7 32.98 13.98 -13.02
C LEU A 7 32.57 13.21 -14.28
N ASP A 8 33.55 12.67 -15.02
CA ASP A 8 33.28 11.79 -16.16
C ASP A 8 32.89 10.36 -15.70
N ASP A 9 32.42 9.52 -16.63
CA ASP A 9 31.95 8.16 -16.32
C ASP A 9 33.08 7.24 -15.76
N ILE A 10 34.34 7.48 -16.12
CA ILE A 10 35.51 6.73 -15.67
C ILE A 10 35.89 7.16 -14.25
N GLU A 11 35.96 8.46 -13.99
CA GLU A 11 36.19 9.04 -12.67
C GLU A 11 35.10 8.61 -11.69
N TRP A 12 33.85 8.54 -12.15
CA TRP A 12 32.71 8.11 -11.36
C TRP A 12 32.80 6.62 -10.95
N GLN A 13 33.18 5.75 -11.89
CA GLN A 13 33.40 4.32 -11.61
C GLN A 13 34.55 4.11 -10.60
N GLN A 14 35.64 4.86 -10.74
CA GLN A 14 36.79 4.81 -9.83
C GLN A 14 36.43 5.29 -8.42
N LEU A 15 35.60 6.34 -8.32
CA LEU A 15 35.09 6.83 -7.04
C LEU A 15 34.24 5.77 -6.34
N ILE A 16 33.29 5.14 -7.05
CA ILE A 16 32.45 4.07 -6.49
C ILE A 16 33.32 2.91 -5.99
N GLN A 17 34.33 2.50 -6.76
CA GLN A 17 35.23 1.44 -6.34
C GLN A 17 35.98 1.81 -5.06
N THR A 18 36.52 3.03 -4.99
CA THR A 18 37.29 3.52 -3.84
C THR A 18 36.42 3.64 -2.59
N VAL A 19 35.15 4.08 -2.73
CA VAL A 19 34.19 4.08 -1.62
C VAL A 19 33.97 2.65 -1.10
N GLY A 20 33.85 1.68 -2.01
CA GLY A 20 33.65 0.27 -1.69
C GLY A 20 34.81 -0.38 -0.93
N GLU A 21 36.03 0.12 -1.15
CA GLU A 21 37.26 -0.37 -0.53
C GLU A 21 37.56 0.33 0.81
N GLN A 22 37.16 1.60 0.97
CA GLN A 22 37.54 2.43 2.11
C GLN A 22 36.48 2.55 3.22
N PHE A 23 35.20 2.28 2.92
CA PHE A 23 34.10 2.47 3.86
C PHE A 23 33.37 1.16 4.11
N ASN A 24 33.13 0.79 5.37
CA ASN A 24 32.32 -0.39 5.67
C ASN A 24 30.80 -0.13 5.48
N ASP A 25 30.02 -1.21 5.31
CA ASP A 25 28.61 -1.13 4.91
C ASP A 25 27.75 -0.37 5.95
N LEU A 26 28.06 -0.56 7.23
CA LEU A 26 27.40 0.16 8.32
C LEU A 26 27.66 1.67 8.25
N THR A 27 28.85 2.09 7.85
CA THR A 27 29.23 3.51 7.71
C THR A 27 28.54 4.14 6.52
N ILE A 28 28.47 3.41 5.40
CA ILE A 28 27.76 3.86 4.19
C ILE A 28 26.27 4.06 4.50
N LYS A 29 25.62 3.07 5.14
CA LYS A 29 24.21 3.16 5.54
C LYS A 29 23.93 4.34 6.47
N ARG A 30 24.82 4.57 7.45
CA ARG A 30 24.70 5.72 8.37
C ARG A 30 24.91 7.06 7.67
N GLY A 31 25.84 7.14 6.73
CA GLY A 31 26.04 8.36 5.93
C GLY A 31 24.84 8.66 5.02
N PHE A 32 24.25 7.63 4.42
CA PHE A 32 23.02 7.76 3.64
C PHE A 32 21.84 8.26 4.47
N GLN A 33 21.72 7.82 5.72
CA GLN A 33 20.71 8.33 6.65
C GLN A 33 20.90 9.84 6.93
N TYR A 34 22.14 10.31 7.07
CA TYR A 34 22.44 11.73 7.30
C TYR A 34 22.11 12.59 6.07
N PHE A 35 22.42 12.10 4.88
CA PHE A 35 22.02 12.72 3.60
C PHE A 35 20.49 12.81 3.46
N LYS A 36 19.77 11.69 3.67
CA LYS A 36 18.29 11.64 3.59
C LYS A 36 17.61 12.59 4.58
N GLN A 37 18.23 12.85 5.73
CA GLN A 37 17.73 13.77 6.74
C GLN A 37 18.09 15.24 6.47
N GLY A 38 18.77 15.53 5.36
CA GLY A 38 19.14 16.88 4.96
C GLY A 38 20.18 17.54 5.88
N ARG A 39 21.03 16.74 6.53
CA ARG A 39 22.01 17.22 7.53
C ARG A 39 23.29 17.81 6.92
N VAL A 40 23.41 17.85 5.60
CA VAL A 40 24.57 18.41 4.90
C VAL A 40 24.24 19.84 4.49
N HIS A 41 25.08 20.79 4.88
CA HIS A 41 24.88 22.21 4.70
C HIS A 41 26.12 22.87 4.10
N GLN A 42 25.90 23.99 3.40
CA GLN A 42 26.96 24.84 2.84
C GLN A 42 27.99 24.09 1.99
N LEU A 43 27.53 23.16 1.15
CA LEU A 43 28.42 22.43 0.24
C LEU A 43 29.02 23.41 -0.80
N SER A 44 30.35 23.46 -0.84
CA SER A 44 31.14 24.24 -1.78
C SER A 44 32.17 23.35 -2.49
N THR A 45 32.52 23.73 -3.71
CA THR A 45 33.51 23.03 -4.54
C THR A 45 34.62 24.00 -4.88
N PRO A 46 35.62 24.19 -4.00
CA PRO A 46 36.69 25.16 -4.22
C PRO A 46 37.54 24.85 -5.46
N ASP A 47 37.75 23.57 -5.77
CA ASP A 47 38.46 23.10 -6.97
C ASP A 47 37.75 21.89 -7.61
N ALA A 48 38.16 21.47 -8.80
CA ALA A 48 37.54 20.37 -9.57
C ALA A 48 37.41 19.03 -8.83
N HIS A 49 38.31 18.77 -7.88
CA HIS A 49 38.36 17.52 -7.11
C HIS A 49 38.21 17.73 -5.61
N HIS A 50 37.92 18.94 -5.14
CA HIS A 50 37.78 19.25 -3.72
C HIS A 50 36.34 19.65 -3.39
N VAL A 51 35.76 18.99 -2.39
CA VAL A 51 34.41 19.28 -1.88
C VAL A 51 34.50 19.59 -0.39
N GLU A 52 33.97 20.73 0.01
CA GLU A 52 33.88 21.13 1.42
C GLU A 52 32.44 21.34 1.84
N ALA A 53 32.04 20.80 2.99
CA ALA A 53 30.69 20.96 3.53
C ALA A 53 30.67 20.87 5.06
N LEU A 54 29.62 21.41 5.65
CA LEU A 54 29.29 21.25 7.07
C LEU A 54 28.23 20.15 7.24
N VAL A 55 28.39 19.28 8.24
CA VAL A 55 27.46 18.18 8.51
C VAL A 55 26.98 18.24 9.96
N ASP A 56 25.66 18.34 10.14
CA ASP A 56 25.01 18.38 11.47
C ASP A 56 25.02 16.99 12.14
N GLY A 57 25.65 16.90 13.31
CA GLY A 57 25.85 15.67 14.06
C GLY A 57 25.52 15.81 15.55
N SER A 58 26.47 15.45 16.41
CA SER A 58 26.42 15.87 17.84
C SER A 58 26.84 17.34 17.99
N GLU A 59 27.67 17.80 17.06
CA GLU A 59 28.14 19.16 16.82
C GLU A 59 28.27 19.30 15.29
N ASP A 60 28.48 20.52 14.79
CA ASP A 60 28.73 20.75 13.36
C ASP A 60 30.13 20.28 12.99
N TYR A 61 30.22 19.35 12.04
CA TYR A 61 31.50 18.79 11.57
C TYR A 61 31.87 19.33 10.19
N HIS A 62 33.08 19.86 10.04
CA HIS A 62 33.65 20.25 8.77
C HIS A 62 34.26 19.04 8.04
N VAL A 63 33.78 18.80 6.82
CA VAL A 63 34.25 17.73 5.95
C VAL A 63 34.98 18.35 4.75
N LYS A 64 36.19 17.89 4.47
CA LYS A 64 36.97 18.21 3.26
C LYS A 64 37.24 16.91 2.51
N LEU A 65 36.64 16.75 1.34
CA LEU A 65 36.79 15.58 0.49
C LEU A 65 37.67 15.89 -0.72
N ASN A 66 38.51 14.93 -1.07
CA ASN A 66 39.17 14.88 -2.36
C ASN A 66 38.60 13.70 -3.17
N THR A 67 37.96 13.98 -4.32
CA THR A 67 37.23 12.98 -5.11
C THR A 67 38.14 12.05 -5.92
N GLU A 68 39.41 12.42 -6.17
CA GLU A 68 40.39 11.53 -6.81
C GLU A 68 41.05 10.59 -5.79
N THR A 69 41.38 11.12 -4.61
CA THR A 69 42.10 10.40 -3.55
C THR A 69 41.34 10.52 -2.24
N LEU A 70 40.32 9.67 -2.06
CA LEU A 70 39.48 9.66 -0.85
C LEU A 70 40.30 9.44 0.44
N SER A 71 41.45 8.77 0.38
CA SER A 71 42.38 8.60 1.50
C SER A 71 42.94 9.92 2.06
N SER A 72 42.95 10.98 1.24
CA SER A 72 43.45 12.30 1.63
C SER A 72 42.36 13.19 2.25
N SER A 73 41.12 12.72 2.20
CA SER A 73 39.95 13.42 2.74
C SER A 73 39.94 13.43 4.26
N ARG A 74 39.43 14.51 4.85
CA ARG A 74 39.45 14.74 6.30
C ARG A 74 38.08 15.19 6.81
N CYS A 75 37.75 14.73 8.01
CA CYS A 75 36.63 15.22 8.80
C CYS A 75 37.15 15.47 10.21
N ASP A 76 36.71 16.55 10.83
CA ASP A 76 37.05 16.95 12.20
C ASP A 76 36.29 16.15 13.29
N CYS A 77 35.52 15.14 12.90
CA CYS A 77 34.82 14.27 13.83
C CYS A 77 35.78 13.33 14.59
N PRO A 78 35.38 12.78 15.76
CA PRO A 78 36.24 11.92 16.57
C PRO A 78 36.59 10.55 15.94
N VAL A 79 36.07 10.26 14.74
CA VAL A 79 36.37 9.04 14.00
C VAL A 79 37.60 9.29 13.10
N PRO A 80 38.70 8.53 13.27
CA PRO A 80 40.00 8.86 12.70
C PRO A 80 40.10 8.78 11.17
N SER A 81 39.27 7.97 10.50
CA SER A 81 39.17 7.90 9.03
C SER A 81 37.85 7.25 8.60
N SER A 82 37.46 7.45 7.34
CA SER A 82 36.28 6.84 6.71
C SER A 82 35.00 6.96 7.55
N CYS A 83 34.60 8.19 7.90
CA CYS A 83 33.45 8.42 8.76
C CYS A 83 32.14 8.55 7.96
N LYS A 84 31.00 8.44 8.66
CA LYS A 84 29.66 8.59 8.06
C LYS A 84 29.41 9.98 7.46
N HIS A 85 30.05 11.03 7.98
CA HIS A 85 29.89 12.40 7.48
C HIS A 85 30.51 12.57 6.09
N MET A 86 31.64 11.89 5.83
CA MET A 86 32.26 11.88 4.50
C MET A 86 31.34 11.25 3.45
N ILE A 87 30.67 10.15 3.79
CA ILE A 87 29.66 9.53 2.90
C ILE A 87 28.48 10.48 2.68
N ALA A 88 27.98 11.14 3.73
CA ALA A 88 26.87 12.08 3.59
C ALA A 88 27.19 13.21 2.60
N VAL A 89 28.40 13.77 2.65
CA VAL A 89 28.87 14.81 1.72
C VAL A 89 29.10 14.26 0.31
N LEU A 90 29.63 13.04 0.17
CA LEU A 90 29.75 12.38 -1.14
C LEU A 90 28.38 12.18 -1.82
N LEU A 91 27.36 11.81 -1.06
CA LEU A 91 26.00 11.61 -1.56
C LEU A 91 25.33 12.93 -1.94
N GLU A 92 25.52 13.98 -1.16
CA GLU A 92 25.04 15.33 -1.49
C GLU A 92 25.72 15.84 -2.78
N TYR A 93 27.04 15.64 -2.89
CA TYR A 93 27.79 15.97 -4.10
C TYR A 93 27.28 15.19 -5.32
N ALA A 94 27.08 13.87 -5.20
CA ALA A 94 26.52 13.02 -6.24
C ALA A 94 25.14 13.50 -6.73
N ASN A 95 24.27 13.85 -5.78
CA ASN A 95 22.93 14.37 -6.06
C ASN A 95 22.99 15.69 -6.83
N LEU A 96 23.92 16.59 -6.48
CA LEU A 96 24.13 17.86 -7.20
C LEU A 96 24.69 17.68 -8.61
N GLN A 97 25.41 16.58 -8.86
CA GLN A 97 25.94 16.19 -10.18
C GLN A 97 24.90 15.45 -11.04
N GLY A 98 23.68 15.21 -10.53
CA GLY A 98 22.66 14.41 -11.22
C GLY A 98 22.98 12.92 -11.29
N GLN A 99 23.96 12.46 -10.52
CA GLN A 99 24.38 11.07 -10.46
C GLN A 99 23.53 10.28 -9.45
N SER A 100 23.34 8.99 -9.71
CA SER A 100 22.52 8.14 -8.83
C SER A 100 23.23 7.89 -7.50
N VAL A 101 22.70 8.48 -6.43
CA VAL A 101 23.15 8.27 -5.04
C VAL A 101 23.17 6.79 -4.63
N HIS A 102 22.36 5.96 -5.28
CA HIS A 102 22.29 4.52 -5.02
C HIS A 102 23.55 3.74 -5.43
N THR A 103 24.36 4.28 -6.35
CA THR A 103 25.62 3.65 -6.76
C THR A 103 26.68 3.70 -5.67
N ILE A 104 26.77 4.82 -4.94
CA ILE A 104 27.66 5.00 -3.78
C ILE A 104 27.17 4.15 -2.59
N VAL A 105 25.86 4.08 -2.36
CA VAL A 105 25.29 3.29 -1.25
C VAL A 105 25.55 1.79 -1.41
N ASN A 106 25.67 1.32 -2.65
CA ASN A 106 25.93 -0.09 -2.98
C ASN A 106 27.41 -0.39 -3.28
N ALA A 107 28.34 0.54 -3.00
CA ALA A 107 29.74 0.41 -3.37
C ALA A 107 30.43 -0.85 -2.78
N ASN A 108 30.07 -1.25 -1.55
CA ASN A 108 30.64 -2.45 -0.91
C ASN A 108 30.20 -3.76 -1.56
N ALA A 109 28.95 -3.79 -2.04
CA ALA A 109 28.45 -4.94 -2.80
C ALA A 109 29.18 -5.10 -4.14
N ASN A 110 29.84 -4.06 -4.66
CA ASN A 110 30.67 -4.16 -5.87
C ASN A 110 32.14 -4.52 -5.54
N ALA A 111 32.65 -4.12 -4.38
CA ALA A 111 34.03 -4.40 -3.95
C ALA A 111 34.23 -5.83 -3.40
N GLU A 112 33.24 -6.38 -2.69
CA GLU A 112 33.29 -7.75 -2.14
C GLU A 112 33.34 -8.83 -3.25
N PHE A 113 32.81 -8.56 -4.44
CA PHE A 113 32.87 -9.48 -5.58
C PHE A 113 34.26 -9.59 -6.23
N LYS A 114 35.14 -8.60 -6.09
CA LYS A 114 36.53 -8.68 -6.60
C LYS A 114 37.51 -9.25 -5.58
N GLN A 115 37.26 -9.14 -4.27
CA GLN A 115 38.15 -9.74 -3.27
C GLN A 115 38.09 -11.28 -3.24
N ILE A 116 37.02 -11.89 -3.74
CA ILE A 116 36.90 -13.34 -3.96
C ILE A 116 37.71 -13.79 -5.20
N ALA A 117 38.20 -12.86 -6.03
CA ALA A 117 38.94 -13.13 -7.27
C ALA A 117 40.44 -12.77 -7.19
N LYS A 118 41.10 -12.95 -6.04
CA LYS A 118 42.57 -13.08 -6.02
C LYS A 118 42.96 -14.54 -6.29
N PRO A 119 43.92 -14.81 -7.20
CA PRO A 119 44.30 -16.17 -7.56
C PRO A 119 45.10 -16.80 -6.42
N PHE A 120 44.45 -17.66 -5.63
CA PHE A 120 45.18 -18.60 -4.79
C PHE A 120 45.79 -19.68 -5.68
N SER A 121 47.10 -19.57 -5.92
CA SER A 121 47.91 -20.67 -6.41
C SER A 121 48.07 -21.70 -5.30
N SER A 122 47.17 -22.66 -5.23
CA SER A 122 47.44 -23.92 -4.55
C SER A 122 46.52 -24.99 -5.10
N ALA A 123 47.15 -26.01 -5.68
CA ALA A 123 46.54 -27.16 -6.31
C ALA A 123 45.49 -27.81 -5.41
N VAL A 124 44.22 -27.65 -5.78
CA VAL A 124 43.15 -28.53 -5.33
C VAL A 124 42.27 -28.81 -6.54
N THR A 125 42.25 -30.08 -6.95
CA THR A 125 41.41 -30.64 -8.01
C THR A 125 39.93 -30.27 -7.82
N PRO A 126 39.25 -29.64 -8.81
CA PRO A 126 37.82 -29.44 -8.71
C PRO A 126 37.11 -30.70 -9.22
N ARG A 127 36.47 -31.42 -8.30
CA ARG A 127 35.42 -32.39 -8.61
C ARG A 127 34.08 -31.78 -8.19
N SER A 128 33.52 -30.94 -9.05
CA SER A 128 32.12 -30.52 -9.04
C SER A 128 31.80 -29.80 -10.36
N THR A 129 30.71 -30.21 -10.98
CA THR A 129 30.31 -30.02 -12.38
C THR A 129 30.02 -28.58 -12.76
N THR A 130 30.93 -27.93 -13.49
CA THR A 130 30.61 -26.83 -14.40
C THR A 130 29.96 -27.41 -15.66
N LEU A 131 28.70 -27.03 -15.93
CA LEU A 131 28.09 -27.27 -17.24
C LEU A 131 28.96 -26.57 -18.30
N SER A 132 29.35 -27.25 -19.37
CA SER A 132 30.14 -26.65 -20.44
C SER A 132 29.37 -25.50 -21.10
N ALA A 133 30.07 -24.44 -21.51
CA ALA A 133 29.47 -23.28 -22.18
C ALA A 133 28.61 -23.67 -23.41
N ASN A 134 29.00 -24.75 -24.11
CA ASN A 134 28.24 -25.31 -25.22
C ASN A 134 26.86 -25.82 -24.80
N LYS A 135 26.75 -26.45 -23.62
CA LYS A 135 25.49 -26.99 -23.10
C LYS A 135 24.53 -25.88 -22.67
N LEU A 136 25.05 -24.76 -22.16
CA LEU A 136 24.26 -23.56 -21.86
C LEU A 136 23.74 -22.88 -23.13
N ALA A 137 24.56 -22.81 -24.18
CA ALA A 137 24.15 -22.28 -25.48
C ALA A 137 23.07 -23.15 -26.16
N GLU A 138 23.23 -24.47 -26.13
CA GLU A 138 22.22 -25.42 -26.64
C GLU A 138 20.90 -25.33 -25.85
N MET A 139 20.97 -25.21 -24.52
CA MET A 139 19.78 -25.02 -23.68
C MET A 139 19.07 -23.70 -24.00
N SER A 140 19.81 -22.60 -24.19
CA SER A 140 19.24 -21.30 -24.58
C SER A 140 18.59 -21.35 -25.97
N ALA A 141 19.22 -22.01 -26.94
CA ALA A 141 18.67 -22.20 -28.28
C ALA A 141 17.35 -23.00 -28.25
N LYS A 142 17.30 -24.08 -27.47
CA LYS A 142 16.09 -24.90 -27.30
C LYS A 142 14.95 -24.13 -26.63
N ILE A 143 15.26 -23.29 -25.62
CA ILE A 143 14.25 -22.43 -24.97
C ILE A 143 13.66 -21.44 -25.98
N LYS A 144 14.48 -20.85 -26.86
CA LYS A 144 14.01 -19.94 -27.91
C LYS A 144 13.17 -20.66 -28.98
N GLU A 145 13.46 -21.92 -29.26
CA GLU A 145 12.67 -22.72 -30.20
C GLU A 145 11.30 -23.09 -29.62
N ASP A 146 11.26 -23.59 -28.38
CA ASP A 146 10.01 -23.84 -27.65
C ASP A 146 9.16 -22.56 -27.54
N ALA A 147 9.80 -21.40 -27.34
CA ALA A 147 9.11 -20.11 -27.23
C ALA A 147 8.34 -19.71 -28.51
N LYS A 148 8.73 -20.19 -29.69
CA LYS A 148 7.99 -19.91 -30.94
C LYS A 148 6.58 -20.52 -30.93
N GLN A 149 6.34 -21.55 -30.13
CA GLN A 149 5.05 -22.22 -30.01
C GLN A 149 4.22 -21.74 -28.80
N LEU A 150 4.64 -20.64 -28.13
CA LEU A 150 4.00 -20.09 -26.94
C LEU A 150 2.48 -19.93 -27.10
N SER A 151 2.01 -19.49 -28.27
CA SER A 151 0.59 -19.27 -28.52
C SER A 151 -0.28 -20.52 -28.36
N SER A 152 0.29 -21.71 -28.62
CA SER A 152 -0.39 -23.00 -28.53
C SER A 152 -0.19 -23.73 -27.19
N MET A 153 0.71 -23.22 -26.34
CA MET A 153 1.05 -23.86 -25.06
C MET A 153 0.05 -23.50 -23.95
N SER A 154 -0.09 -24.41 -22.98
CA SER A 154 -0.80 -24.17 -21.72
C SER A 154 -0.01 -23.25 -20.79
N ILE A 155 -0.69 -22.61 -19.84
CA ILE A 155 -0.08 -21.72 -18.85
C ILE A 155 0.93 -22.47 -17.97
N SER A 156 0.67 -23.75 -17.64
CA SER A 156 1.65 -24.56 -16.91
C SER A 156 2.95 -24.71 -17.70
N ALA A 157 2.85 -24.98 -19.00
CA ALA A 157 4.01 -25.13 -19.87
C ALA A 157 4.77 -23.80 -20.05
N TRP A 158 4.07 -22.66 -20.03
CA TRP A 158 4.69 -21.33 -19.98
C TRP A 158 5.55 -21.17 -18.74
N HIS A 159 5.02 -21.51 -17.56
CA HIS A 159 5.74 -21.39 -16.29
C HIS A 159 6.95 -22.32 -16.22
N ASP A 160 6.87 -23.50 -16.82
CA ASP A 160 8.02 -24.41 -16.96
C ASP A 160 9.09 -23.85 -17.90
N LEU A 161 8.69 -23.20 -19.00
CA LEU A 161 9.60 -22.48 -19.88
C LEU A 161 10.26 -21.29 -19.16
N PHE A 162 9.50 -20.52 -18.38
CA PHE A 162 10.03 -19.42 -17.59
C PHE A 162 11.07 -19.91 -16.56
N ASN A 163 10.77 -20.99 -15.83
CA ASN A 163 11.72 -21.61 -14.90
C ASN A 163 13.03 -22.00 -15.60
N ARG A 164 12.97 -22.60 -16.80
CA ARG A 164 14.17 -22.95 -17.58
C ARG A 164 14.94 -21.71 -18.03
N ALA A 165 14.26 -20.63 -18.38
CA ALA A 165 14.87 -19.38 -18.84
C ALA A 165 15.61 -18.63 -17.73
N ILE A 166 15.07 -18.59 -16.51
CA ILE A 166 15.68 -17.86 -15.39
C ILE A 166 16.65 -18.69 -14.54
N ALA A 167 16.71 -20.01 -14.74
CA ALA A 167 17.62 -20.92 -14.03
C ALA A 167 19.09 -20.44 -13.98
N PRO A 168 19.67 -19.82 -15.03
CA PRO A 168 21.04 -19.32 -15.01
C PRO A 168 21.29 -18.12 -14.08
N LEU A 169 20.26 -17.37 -13.70
CA LEU A 169 20.41 -16.13 -12.90
C LEU A 169 20.75 -16.39 -11.42
N GLY A 170 20.64 -17.64 -10.95
CA GLY A 170 20.91 -18.00 -9.55
C GLY A 170 19.88 -17.44 -8.55
N VAL A 171 19.95 -17.92 -7.29
CA VAL A 171 18.95 -17.62 -6.24
C VAL A 171 19.47 -16.61 -5.20
N ASN A 172 20.73 -16.16 -5.30
CA ASN A 172 21.44 -15.64 -4.12
C ASN A 172 21.15 -14.19 -3.71
N THR A 173 20.44 -13.37 -4.51
CA THR A 173 19.99 -12.04 -4.05
C THR A 173 18.78 -11.56 -4.85
N GLN A 174 17.58 -11.79 -4.30
CA GLN A 174 16.32 -11.36 -4.90
C GLN A 174 16.07 -9.88 -4.60
N ASN A 175 16.73 -9.02 -5.36
CA ASN A 175 16.62 -7.56 -5.31
C ASN A 175 16.06 -7.02 -6.65
N THR A 176 15.92 -5.70 -6.75
CA THR A 176 15.46 -5.01 -7.96
C THR A 176 16.25 -5.41 -9.22
N HIS A 177 17.55 -5.68 -9.09
CA HIS A 177 18.40 -6.11 -10.22
C HIS A 177 18.07 -7.54 -10.68
N TYR A 178 17.77 -8.46 -9.76
CA TYR A 178 17.25 -9.78 -10.14
C TYR A 178 15.94 -9.66 -10.92
N VAL A 179 15.03 -8.80 -10.47
CA VAL A 179 13.74 -8.57 -11.16
C VAL A 179 13.97 -8.04 -12.58
N GLN A 180 14.84 -7.04 -12.77
CA GLN A 180 15.18 -6.50 -14.09
C GLN A 180 15.78 -7.56 -15.02
N ASN A 181 16.70 -8.38 -14.51
CA ASN A 181 17.33 -9.45 -15.29
C ASN A 181 16.35 -10.58 -15.63
N ALA A 182 15.46 -10.93 -14.70
CA ALA A 182 14.43 -11.93 -14.92
C ALA A 182 13.43 -11.45 -15.99
N LEU A 183 12.92 -10.21 -15.86
CA LEU A 183 12.00 -9.63 -16.84
C LEU A 183 12.64 -9.53 -18.23
N SER A 184 13.86 -8.99 -18.33
CA SER A 184 14.57 -8.88 -19.62
C SER A 184 14.77 -10.25 -20.28
N SER A 185 15.19 -11.27 -19.51
CA SER A 185 15.34 -12.63 -20.02
C SER A 185 14.01 -13.24 -20.49
N LEU A 186 12.91 -12.99 -19.78
CA LEU A 186 11.59 -13.54 -20.13
C LEU A 186 10.98 -12.81 -21.34
N TYR A 187 11.06 -11.48 -21.40
CA TYR A 187 10.58 -10.71 -22.55
C TYR A 187 11.42 -10.95 -23.81
N ALA A 188 12.69 -11.32 -23.69
CA ALA A 188 13.51 -11.75 -24.83
C ALA A 188 12.99 -13.05 -25.49
N LEU A 189 12.09 -13.79 -24.86
CA LEU A 189 11.45 -15.00 -25.40
C LEU A 189 10.13 -14.70 -26.12
N LYS A 190 9.61 -13.47 -26.02
CA LYS A 190 8.33 -13.09 -26.60
C LYS A 190 8.38 -13.23 -28.14
N PRO A 191 7.58 -14.12 -28.74
CA PRO A 191 7.42 -14.18 -30.19
C PRO A 191 6.46 -13.08 -30.66
N ASP A 192 6.23 -12.99 -31.97
CA ASP A 192 5.14 -12.15 -32.50
C ASP A 192 3.80 -12.73 -32.03
N LEU A 193 3.15 -12.04 -31.09
CA LEU A 193 1.88 -12.42 -30.49
C LEU A 193 0.81 -11.40 -30.88
N SER A 194 -0.45 -11.83 -30.88
CA SER A 194 -1.57 -10.89 -30.94
C SER A 194 -1.60 -9.99 -29.71
N PRO A 195 -2.17 -8.77 -29.78
CA PRO A 195 -2.24 -7.87 -28.63
C PRO A 195 -2.82 -8.52 -27.37
N MET A 196 -3.81 -9.40 -27.54
CA MET A 196 -4.43 -10.12 -26.43
C MET A 196 -3.48 -11.14 -25.79
N MET A 197 -2.78 -11.92 -26.61
CA MET A 197 -1.79 -12.88 -26.12
C MET A 197 -0.58 -12.18 -25.50
N GLU A 198 -0.25 -10.97 -25.94
CA GLU A 198 0.76 -10.13 -25.27
C GLU A 198 0.35 -9.75 -23.84
N LEU A 199 -0.93 -9.42 -23.61
CA LEU A 199 -1.45 -9.12 -22.27
C LEU A 199 -1.37 -10.33 -21.34
N TRP A 200 -1.82 -11.51 -21.78
CA TRP A 200 -1.70 -12.74 -21.00
C TRP A 200 -0.25 -13.11 -20.72
N PHE A 201 0.60 -13.02 -21.75
CA PHE A 201 2.02 -13.28 -21.59
C PHE A 201 2.64 -12.33 -20.56
N GLY A 202 2.37 -11.03 -20.68
CA GLY A 202 2.79 -10.00 -19.73
C GLY A 202 2.32 -10.31 -18.32
N LEU A 203 1.04 -10.64 -18.13
CA LEU A 203 0.48 -11.00 -16.83
C LEU A 203 1.23 -12.19 -16.21
N HIS A 204 1.39 -13.28 -16.96
CA HIS A 204 2.05 -14.48 -16.44
C HIS A 204 3.55 -14.29 -16.20
N VAL A 205 4.24 -13.47 -16.99
CA VAL A 205 5.64 -13.09 -16.73
C VAL A 205 5.74 -12.37 -15.38
N HIS A 206 4.91 -11.35 -15.15
CA HIS A 206 4.92 -10.61 -13.89
C HIS A 206 4.51 -11.48 -12.69
N LEU A 207 3.45 -12.27 -12.80
CA LEU A 207 3.02 -13.20 -11.75
C LEU A 207 4.08 -14.26 -11.43
N PHE A 208 4.83 -14.72 -12.44
CA PHE A 208 5.91 -15.67 -12.26
C PHE A 208 7.10 -15.03 -11.52
N VAL A 209 7.52 -13.84 -11.93
CA VAL A 209 8.58 -13.09 -11.25
C VAL A 209 8.18 -12.78 -9.81
N LEU A 210 6.96 -12.29 -9.57
CA LEU A 210 6.42 -12.06 -8.24
C LEU A 210 6.47 -13.33 -7.36
N ARG A 211 6.03 -14.47 -7.91
CA ARG A 211 6.12 -15.76 -7.22
C ARG A 211 7.56 -16.13 -6.86
N SER A 212 8.51 -15.85 -7.73
CA SER A 212 9.92 -16.14 -7.50
C SER A 212 10.48 -15.35 -6.31
N LEU A 213 10.00 -14.12 -6.06
CA LEU A 213 10.37 -13.29 -4.92
C LEU A 213 9.80 -13.81 -3.59
N ILE A 214 8.62 -14.43 -3.61
CA ILE A 214 7.88 -14.82 -2.40
C ILE A 214 8.26 -16.23 -1.88
N LYS A 215 8.37 -17.22 -2.78
CA LYS A 215 8.49 -18.65 -2.40
C LYS A 215 9.75 -19.07 -1.64
N PRO A 216 10.96 -18.54 -1.93
CA PRO A 216 12.16 -18.95 -1.20
C PRO A 216 12.14 -18.55 0.28
N GLN A 217 11.53 -17.40 0.59
CA GLN A 217 11.41 -16.90 1.96
C GLN A 217 10.39 -17.69 2.79
N GLN A 218 9.37 -18.29 2.16
CA GLN A 218 8.39 -19.16 2.84
C GLN A 218 9.02 -20.43 3.44
N LYS A 219 10.12 -20.93 2.85
CA LYS A 219 10.81 -22.13 3.36
C LYS A 219 11.68 -21.87 4.59
N GLN A 220 12.03 -20.61 4.84
CA GLN A 220 12.93 -20.20 5.92
C GLN A 220 12.20 -19.52 7.09
N ALA A 221 11.06 -18.87 6.83
CA ALA A 221 10.28 -18.17 7.85
C ALA A 221 9.23 -19.07 8.51
N GLN A 222 9.02 -18.90 9.82
CA GLN A 222 7.82 -19.44 10.47
C GLN A 222 6.58 -18.69 9.94
N PRO A 223 5.42 -19.37 9.77
CA PRO A 223 4.24 -18.78 9.13
C PRO A 223 3.80 -17.43 9.72
N ALA A 224 3.98 -17.22 11.03
CA ALA A 224 3.53 -16.01 11.72
C ALA A 224 4.42 -14.76 11.50
N ASN A 225 5.67 -14.92 11.07
CA ASN A 225 6.67 -13.83 11.01
C ASN A 225 7.26 -13.67 9.60
N TYR A 226 6.46 -13.86 8.56
CA TYR A 226 6.92 -13.61 7.20
C TYR A 226 7.18 -12.11 7.02
N HIS A 227 8.45 -11.74 6.94
CA HIS A 227 8.89 -10.39 6.62
C HIS A 227 9.86 -10.44 5.45
N MET A 228 9.46 -9.78 4.37
CA MET A 228 10.28 -9.64 3.19
C MET A 228 11.35 -8.56 3.45
N GLY A 229 12.58 -8.78 2.97
CA GLY A 229 13.61 -7.73 3.03
C GLY A 229 13.18 -6.50 2.24
N TYR A 230 13.50 -5.29 2.75
CA TYR A 230 13.04 -4.00 2.17
C TYR A 230 13.14 -3.93 0.64
N TYR A 231 14.30 -4.29 0.06
CA TYR A 231 14.49 -4.23 -1.39
C TYR A 231 13.68 -5.27 -2.16
N THR A 232 13.44 -6.44 -1.58
CA THR A 232 12.57 -7.47 -2.18
C THR A 232 11.12 -7.01 -2.12
N GLN A 233 10.71 -6.34 -1.03
CA GLN A 233 9.36 -5.78 -0.88
C GLN A 233 9.11 -4.67 -1.89
N VAL A 234 10.02 -3.70 -2.03
CA VAL A 234 9.92 -2.64 -3.05
C VAL A 234 9.82 -3.26 -4.45
N ALA A 235 10.67 -4.25 -4.77
CA ALA A 235 10.62 -4.91 -6.06
C ALA A 235 9.32 -5.73 -6.27
N ALA A 236 8.75 -6.32 -5.22
CA ALA A 236 7.48 -7.01 -5.29
C ALA A 236 6.31 -6.03 -5.47
N ASP A 237 6.33 -4.89 -4.79
CA ASP A 237 5.35 -3.80 -4.93
C ASP A 237 5.36 -3.20 -6.35
N ASP A 238 6.54 -2.97 -6.93
CA ASP A 238 6.69 -2.49 -8.31
C ASP A 238 6.08 -3.48 -9.33
N ILE A 239 6.30 -4.78 -9.12
CA ILE A 239 5.71 -5.84 -9.96
C ILE A 239 4.21 -5.93 -9.74
N HIS A 240 3.74 -5.80 -8.50
CA HIS A 240 2.33 -5.80 -8.18
C HIS A 240 1.60 -4.62 -8.84
N GLU A 241 2.19 -3.43 -8.84
CA GLU A 241 1.65 -2.28 -9.55
C GLU A 241 1.62 -2.51 -11.08
N ALA A 242 2.65 -3.14 -11.64
CA ALA A 242 2.65 -3.52 -13.05
C ALA A 242 1.53 -4.51 -13.40
N VAL A 243 1.26 -5.50 -12.53
CA VAL A 243 0.11 -6.42 -12.66
C VAL A 243 -1.21 -5.65 -12.59
N ALA A 244 -1.36 -4.73 -11.65
CA ALA A 244 -2.57 -3.90 -11.53
C ALA A 244 -2.81 -3.06 -12.80
N ARG A 245 -1.76 -2.47 -13.38
CA ARG A 245 -1.86 -1.71 -14.65
C ARG A 245 -2.35 -2.59 -15.81
N LEU A 246 -1.86 -3.82 -15.94
CA LEU A 246 -2.32 -4.74 -16.99
C LEU A 246 -3.82 -5.02 -16.91
N PHE A 247 -4.39 -5.09 -15.70
CA PHE A 247 -5.83 -5.29 -15.52
C PHE A 247 -6.68 -4.07 -15.87
N THR A 248 -6.10 -2.87 -15.96
CA THR A 248 -6.80 -1.66 -16.42
C THR A 248 -6.91 -1.57 -17.94
N GLU A 249 -6.15 -2.38 -18.68
CA GLU A 249 -6.20 -2.42 -20.14
C GLU A 249 -7.47 -3.14 -20.62
N GLN A 250 -8.03 -2.65 -21.73
CA GLN A 250 -9.30 -3.15 -22.25
C GLN A 250 -9.17 -4.60 -22.75
N PHE A 251 -9.89 -5.51 -22.12
CA PHE A 251 -9.80 -6.93 -22.39
C PHE A 251 -10.98 -7.41 -23.26
N VAL A 252 -10.74 -7.62 -24.56
CA VAL A 252 -11.76 -8.01 -25.55
C VAL A 252 -11.53 -9.44 -26.05
N LEU A 253 -12.37 -10.39 -25.63
CA LEU A 253 -12.26 -11.83 -25.94
C LEU A 253 -12.48 -12.24 -27.41
N LYS A 254 -12.69 -11.31 -28.35
CA LYS A 254 -13.33 -11.60 -29.65
C LYS A 254 -12.44 -12.32 -30.67
N ASP A 255 -11.12 -12.18 -30.59
CA ASP A 255 -10.22 -12.55 -31.70
C ASP A 255 -9.33 -13.77 -31.42
N GLU A 256 -9.48 -14.43 -30.26
CA GLU A 256 -8.62 -15.55 -29.85
C GLU A 256 -9.34 -16.90 -29.91
N PRO A 257 -8.65 -17.99 -30.32
CA PRO A 257 -9.19 -19.34 -30.26
C PRO A 257 -9.25 -19.83 -28.81
N ASP A 258 -10.47 -20.18 -28.36
CA ASP A 258 -10.77 -20.68 -27.02
C ASP A 258 -10.16 -19.86 -25.86
N PRO A 259 -10.54 -18.57 -25.76
CA PRO A 259 -9.97 -17.67 -24.77
C PRO A 259 -10.44 -18.03 -23.34
N TRP A 260 -11.54 -18.78 -23.25
CA TRP A 260 -12.12 -19.20 -21.98
C TRP A 260 -11.31 -20.31 -21.31
N HIS A 261 -10.83 -21.30 -22.07
CA HIS A 261 -9.94 -22.32 -21.53
C HIS A 261 -8.67 -21.70 -20.92
N ARG A 262 -8.04 -20.74 -21.61
CA ARG A 262 -6.87 -20.02 -21.07
C ARG A 262 -7.21 -19.18 -19.84
N MET A 263 -8.40 -18.56 -19.83
CA MET A 263 -8.89 -17.85 -18.64
C MET A 263 -9.04 -18.80 -17.44
N GLN A 264 -9.64 -19.98 -17.62
CA GLN A 264 -9.79 -20.99 -16.58
C GLN A 264 -8.45 -21.51 -16.05
N GLU A 265 -7.47 -21.71 -16.92
CA GLU A 265 -6.09 -22.05 -16.51
C GLU A 265 -5.47 -20.90 -15.67
N THR A 266 -5.69 -19.64 -16.05
CA THR A 266 -5.21 -18.45 -15.31
C THR A 266 -5.83 -18.38 -13.92
N VAL A 267 -7.16 -18.54 -13.82
CA VAL A 267 -7.89 -18.56 -12.54
C VAL A 267 -7.39 -19.69 -11.66
N THR A 268 -7.18 -20.89 -12.23
CA THR A 268 -6.67 -22.05 -11.48
C THR A 268 -5.27 -21.78 -10.92
N TYR A 269 -4.40 -21.15 -11.71
CA TYR A 269 -3.07 -20.74 -11.26
C TYR A 269 -3.14 -19.72 -10.12
N LEU A 270 -3.90 -18.64 -10.28
CA LEU A 270 -4.01 -17.56 -9.31
C LEU A 270 -4.69 -18.04 -8.02
N ARG A 271 -5.78 -18.80 -8.12
CA ARG A 271 -6.42 -19.44 -6.96
C ARG A 271 -5.40 -20.24 -6.15
N LYS A 272 -4.59 -21.08 -6.81
CA LYS A 272 -3.56 -21.86 -6.11
C LYS A 272 -2.52 -20.96 -5.40
N GLN A 273 -2.07 -19.88 -6.03
CA GLN A 273 -1.11 -18.97 -5.37
C GLN A 273 -1.76 -18.19 -4.22
N MET A 274 -2.95 -17.62 -4.43
CA MET A 274 -3.73 -16.90 -3.43
C MET A 274 -4.01 -17.77 -2.20
N LEU A 275 -4.42 -19.03 -2.39
CA LEU A 275 -4.76 -19.94 -1.30
C LEU A 275 -3.55 -20.45 -0.52
N THR A 276 -2.32 -20.20 -1.00
CA THR A 276 -1.05 -20.55 -0.35
C THR A 276 -0.17 -19.33 -0.06
N GLU A 277 -0.77 -18.14 -0.13
CA GLU A 277 -0.10 -16.86 0.11
C GLU A 277 0.28 -16.71 1.59
N PRO A 278 1.48 -16.18 1.92
CA PRO A 278 1.84 -15.92 3.31
C PRO A 278 0.86 -14.94 3.98
N PRO A 279 0.67 -15.03 5.30
CA PRO A 279 -0.06 -14.00 6.03
C PRO A 279 0.66 -12.65 5.91
N ASN A 280 -0.12 -11.56 5.83
CA ASN A 280 0.32 -10.16 5.62
C ASN A 280 0.77 -9.77 4.21
N ILE A 281 0.67 -10.66 3.22
CA ILE A 281 0.84 -10.33 1.80
C ILE A 281 -0.50 -10.52 1.09
N THR A 282 -0.82 -9.64 0.14
CA THR A 282 -2.07 -9.67 -0.62
C THR A 282 -1.88 -9.63 -2.14
N TYR A 283 -0.65 -9.85 -2.65
CA TYR A 283 -0.38 -9.66 -4.07
C TYR A 283 -1.17 -10.62 -4.98
N PHE A 284 -1.24 -11.91 -4.63
CA PHE A 284 -1.99 -12.89 -5.42
C PHE A 284 -3.49 -12.81 -5.13
N SER A 285 -3.90 -12.47 -3.91
CA SER A 285 -5.31 -12.19 -3.62
C SER A 285 -5.82 -10.98 -4.40
N ASP A 286 -5.04 -9.91 -4.49
CA ASP A 286 -5.39 -8.71 -5.24
C ASP A 286 -5.42 -9.01 -6.74
N ALA A 287 -4.44 -9.75 -7.28
CA ALA A 287 -4.45 -10.16 -8.69
C ALA A 287 -5.64 -11.08 -9.04
N TYR A 288 -6.03 -11.98 -8.14
CA TYR A 288 -7.23 -12.82 -8.31
C TYR A 288 -8.50 -11.96 -8.34
N ASP A 289 -8.64 -11.02 -7.39
CA ASP A 289 -9.77 -10.09 -7.33
C ASP A 289 -9.87 -9.24 -8.62
N GLN A 290 -8.74 -8.69 -9.10
CA GLN A 290 -8.69 -7.84 -10.31
C GLN A 290 -9.01 -8.63 -11.57
N LEU A 291 -8.56 -9.90 -11.67
CA LEU A 291 -8.91 -10.78 -12.80
C LEU A 291 -10.43 -10.98 -12.88
N TRP A 292 -11.06 -11.26 -11.74
CA TRP A 292 -12.52 -11.42 -11.68
C TRP A 292 -13.25 -10.13 -11.99
N LEU A 293 -12.81 -9.00 -11.42
CA LEU A 293 -13.47 -7.72 -11.57
C LEU A 293 -13.41 -7.17 -13.01
N ASN A 294 -12.22 -7.16 -13.61
CA ASN A 294 -11.99 -6.43 -14.86
C ASN A 294 -12.09 -7.30 -16.11
N TRP A 295 -11.74 -8.60 -16.02
CA TRP A 295 -11.66 -9.46 -17.20
C TRP A 295 -12.78 -10.49 -17.25
N ILE A 296 -13.06 -11.18 -16.14
CA ILE A 296 -14.05 -12.28 -16.14
C ILE A 296 -15.47 -11.76 -16.01
N HIS A 297 -15.80 -11.05 -14.93
CA HIS A 297 -17.17 -10.63 -14.64
C HIS A 297 -17.85 -9.86 -15.79
N PRO A 298 -17.17 -8.89 -16.46
CA PRO A 298 -17.75 -8.18 -17.61
C PRO A 298 -17.98 -9.05 -18.85
N ASN A 299 -17.29 -10.20 -18.93
CA ASN A 299 -17.30 -11.10 -20.08
C ASN A 299 -17.80 -12.52 -19.74
N LEU A 300 -18.58 -12.67 -18.66
CA LEU A 300 -19.07 -13.98 -18.21
C LEU A 300 -19.89 -14.66 -19.30
N PRO A 301 -19.56 -15.92 -19.69
CA PRO A 301 -20.36 -16.66 -20.66
C PRO A 301 -21.71 -17.08 -20.05
N ASP A 302 -21.69 -17.56 -18.80
CA ASP A 302 -22.86 -17.93 -18.03
C ASP A 302 -22.55 -17.90 -16.51
N LYS A 303 -23.57 -18.19 -15.69
CA LYS A 303 -23.43 -18.30 -14.23
C LYS A 303 -22.80 -19.63 -13.78
N GLN A 304 -22.67 -20.62 -14.65
CA GLN A 304 -22.09 -21.93 -14.31
C GLN A 304 -20.62 -21.78 -13.93
N VAL A 305 -19.90 -20.88 -14.61
CA VAL A 305 -18.53 -20.49 -14.27
C VAL A 305 -18.36 -20.12 -12.79
N LEU A 306 -19.28 -19.31 -12.25
CA LEU A 306 -19.23 -18.87 -10.85
C LEU A 306 -19.50 -20.03 -9.88
N LEU A 307 -20.39 -20.95 -10.26
CA LEU A 307 -20.70 -22.14 -9.49
C LEU A 307 -19.53 -23.14 -9.48
N GLU A 308 -18.86 -23.30 -10.62
CA GLU A 308 -17.64 -24.09 -10.74
C GLU A 308 -16.52 -23.51 -9.87
N GLU A 309 -16.32 -22.19 -9.89
CA GLU A 309 -15.34 -21.54 -9.02
C GLU A 309 -15.66 -21.75 -7.54
N LEU A 310 -16.92 -21.59 -7.13
CA LEU A 310 -17.35 -21.87 -5.76
C LEU A 310 -17.09 -23.33 -5.35
N HIS A 311 -17.32 -24.28 -6.25
CA HIS A 311 -17.04 -25.69 -5.99
C HIS A 311 -15.54 -25.92 -5.77
N GLN A 312 -14.68 -25.35 -6.61
CA GLN A 312 -13.23 -25.45 -6.49
C GLN A 312 -12.68 -24.75 -5.23
N LEU A 313 -13.26 -23.60 -4.85
CA LEU A 313 -12.91 -22.95 -3.59
C LEU A 313 -13.30 -23.84 -2.40
N LYS A 314 -14.46 -24.51 -2.44
CA LYS A 314 -14.87 -25.45 -1.38
C LYS A 314 -13.96 -26.67 -1.30
N SER A 315 -13.58 -27.29 -2.42
CA SER A 315 -12.66 -28.43 -2.42
C SER A 315 -11.26 -28.04 -1.92
N ALA A 316 -10.83 -26.80 -2.19
CA ALA A 316 -9.55 -26.32 -1.70
C ALA A 316 -9.44 -26.28 -0.16
N GLU A 317 -10.57 -26.20 0.56
CA GLU A 317 -10.57 -26.31 2.02
C GLU A 317 -10.05 -27.67 2.51
N THR A 318 -10.50 -28.75 1.87
CA THR A 318 -10.02 -30.09 2.19
C THR A 318 -8.61 -30.33 1.70
N ASP A 319 -8.25 -29.79 0.53
CA ASP A 319 -6.96 -30.04 -0.12
C ASP A 319 -5.78 -29.37 0.61
N PHE A 320 -5.97 -28.12 1.07
CA PHE A 320 -4.92 -27.36 1.74
C PHE A 320 -4.97 -27.45 3.27
N GLY A 321 -6.13 -27.78 3.86
CA GLY A 321 -6.29 -27.98 5.29
C GLY A 321 -5.77 -26.80 6.13
N THR A 322 -4.70 -27.03 6.88
CA THR A 322 -4.06 -26.02 7.75
C THR A 322 -3.18 -25.01 7.01
N SER A 323 -2.75 -25.33 5.78
CA SER A 323 -1.93 -24.44 4.94
C SER A 323 -2.76 -23.42 4.15
N LEU A 324 -4.09 -23.50 4.24
CA LEU A 324 -5.01 -22.63 3.52
C LEU A 324 -4.93 -21.18 4.04
N ALA A 325 -4.69 -20.24 3.12
CA ALA A 325 -4.85 -18.81 3.37
C ALA A 325 -6.34 -18.47 3.57
N ARG A 326 -6.78 -18.50 4.84
CA ARG A 326 -8.21 -18.40 5.21
C ARG A 326 -8.88 -17.09 4.82
N LEU A 327 -8.20 -15.96 4.97
CA LEU A 327 -8.79 -14.65 4.65
C LEU A 327 -9.08 -14.50 3.15
N PRO A 328 -8.10 -14.67 2.23
CA PRO A 328 -8.37 -14.64 0.79
C PRO A 328 -9.43 -15.65 0.35
N TRP A 329 -9.43 -16.85 0.94
CA TRP A 329 -10.45 -17.87 0.67
C TRP A 329 -11.88 -17.40 0.99
N MET A 330 -12.10 -16.81 2.17
CA MET A 330 -13.41 -16.28 2.56
C MET A 330 -13.83 -15.09 1.69
N LEU A 331 -12.89 -14.22 1.32
CA LEU A 331 -13.15 -13.07 0.44
C LEU A 331 -13.55 -13.53 -0.97
N ALA A 332 -12.87 -14.53 -1.53
CA ALA A 332 -13.21 -15.12 -2.82
C ALA A 332 -14.61 -15.77 -2.80
N GLN A 333 -14.95 -16.52 -1.75
CA GLN A 333 -16.31 -17.07 -1.56
C GLN A 333 -17.36 -15.95 -1.53
N SER A 334 -17.12 -14.89 -0.76
CA SER A 334 -18.00 -13.72 -0.69
C SER A 334 -18.22 -13.09 -2.06
N ARG A 335 -17.14 -12.91 -2.84
CA ARG A 335 -17.18 -12.33 -4.19
C ARG A 335 -18.02 -13.16 -5.16
N MET A 336 -17.83 -14.48 -5.18
CA MET A 336 -18.60 -15.36 -6.07
C MET A 336 -20.09 -15.35 -5.74
N HIS A 337 -20.44 -15.39 -4.45
CA HIS A 337 -21.84 -15.26 -4.02
C HIS A 337 -22.44 -13.90 -4.38
N PHE A 338 -21.66 -12.81 -4.30
CA PHE A 338 -22.08 -11.47 -4.72
C PHE A 338 -22.41 -11.40 -6.21
N TYR A 339 -21.57 -11.97 -7.08
CA TYR A 339 -21.84 -12.05 -8.52
C TYR A 339 -23.03 -12.94 -8.88
N LEU A 340 -23.32 -13.94 -8.05
CA LEU A 340 -24.54 -14.75 -8.18
C LEU A 340 -25.81 -14.06 -7.66
N ALA A 341 -25.71 -12.84 -7.13
CA ALA A 341 -26.77 -12.11 -6.42
C ALA A 341 -27.32 -12.87 -5.19
N GLN A 342 -26.45 -13.65 -4.52
CA GLN A 342 -26.74 -14.36 -3.28
C GLN A 342 -26.22 -13.54 -2.09
N ASP A 343 -26.79 -12.36 -1.89
CA ASP A 343 -26.24 -11.33 -1.01
C ASP A 343 -26.12 -11.76 0.45
N GLU A 344 -27.10 -12.49 0.99
CA GLU A 344 -27.04 -12.98 2.37
C GLU A 344 -25.81 -13.86 2.62
N GLN A 345 -25.52 -14.76 1.68
CA GLN A 345 -24.39 -15.67 1.75
C GLN A 345 -23.06 -14.93 1.55
N ALA A 346 -23.03 -13.97 0.62
CA ALA A 346 -21.88 -13.12 0.38
C ALA A 346 -21.51 -12.31 1.63
N GLN A 347 -22.49 -11.65 2.24
CA GLN A 347 -22.31 -10.87 3.46
C GLN A 347 -21.94 -11.75 4.66
N MET A 348 -22.47 -12.97 4.76
CA MET A 348 -22.09 -13.93 5.81
C MET A 348 -20.60 -14.27 5.73
N TRP A 349 -20.08 -14.56 4.54
CA TRP A 349 -18.65 -14.80 4.34
C TRP A 349 -17.82 -13.56 4.69
N LEU A 350 -18.28 -12.37 4.29
CA LEU A 350 -17.58 -11.12 4.56
C LEU A 350 -17.51 -10.80 6.07
N ARG A 351 -18.61 -10.99 6.80
CA ARG A 351 -18.65 -10.85 8.27
C ARG A 351 -17.72 -11.86 8.94
N SER A 352 -17.69 -13.10 8.44
CA SER A 352 -16.81 -14.15 8.97
C SER A 352 -15.33 -13.82 8.75
N ALA A 353 -15.00 -13.32 7.56
CA ALA A 353 -13.67 -12.83 7.23
C ALA A 353 -13.25 -11.67 8.15
N ASN A 354 -14.13 -10.66 8.34
CA ASN A 354 -13.85 -9.49 9.17
C ASN A 354 -13.66 -9.84 10.65
N LYS A 355 -14.34 -10.89 11.12
CA LYS A 355 -14.16 -11.42 12.49
C LYS A 355 -12.82 -12.16 12.64
N ALA A 356 -12.38 -12.86 11.60
CA ALA A 356 -11.14 -13.64 11.62
C ALA A 356 -9.89 -12.77 11.45
N SER A 357 -9.96 -11.75 10.59
CA SER A 357 -8.86 -10.81 10.33
C SER A 357 -9.42 -9.47 9.86
N MET A 358 -8.66 -8.39 10.10
CA MET A 358 -9.04 -7.06 9.62
C MET A 358 -9.06 -7.02 8.10
N ILE A 359 -10.21 -6.66 7.52
CA ILE A 359 -10.37 -6.46 6.08
C ILE A 359 -10.13 -5.00 5.75
N SER A 360 -9.27 -4.73 4.75
CA SER A 360 -9.06 -3.36 4.26
C SER A 360 -10.38 -2.72 3.79
N PRO A 361 -10.67 -1.46 4.16
CA PRO A 361 -11.87 -0.75 3.72
C PRO A 361 -12.03 -0.67 2.21
N ALA A 362 -10.92 -0.57 1.48
CA ALA A 362 -10.94 -0.57 0.02
C ALA A 362 -11.59 -1.85 -0.54
N ILE A 363 -11.42 -3.01 0.11
CA ILE A 363 -12.07 -4.27 -0.32
C ILE A 363 -13.58 -4.21 -0.10
N LEU A 364 -14.01 -3.62 1.02
CA LEU A 364 -15.43 -3.48 1.37
C LEU A 364 -16.12 -2.48 0.44
N LEU A 365 -15.50 -1.32 0.20
CA LEU A 365 -16.06 -0.26 -0.64
C LEU A 365 -16.24 -0.71 -2.10
N ARG A 366 -15.37 -1.60 -2.63
CA ARG A 366 -15.54 -2.18 -3.98
C ARG A 366 -16.88 -2.87 -4.21
N TYR A 367 -17.54 -3.42 -3.19
CA TYR A 367 -18.89 -3.96 -3.33
C TYR A 367 -19.93 -2.86 -3.55
N LEU A 368 -19.77 -1.72 -2.88
CA LEU A 368 -20.64 -0.56 -2.99
C LEU A 368 -20.43 0.16 -4.33
N ASP A 369 -19.18 0.28 -4.77
CA ASP A 369 -18.82 0.81 -6.08
C ASP A 369 -19.52 0.02 -7.19
N ALA A 370 -19.37 -1.31 -7.19
CA ALA A 370 -19.97 -2.17 -8.19
C ALA A 370 -21.51 -2.05 -8.25
N LEU A 371 -22.19 -2.00 -7.10
CA LEU A 371 -23.64 -1.83 -7.04
C LEU A 371 -24.09 -0.43 -7.47
N SER A 372 -23.30 0.60 -7.14
CA SER A 372 -23.57 1.97 -7.56
C SER A 372 -23.39 2.14 -9.07
N GLU A 373 -22.37 1.50 -9.66
CA GLU A 373 -22.13 1.52 -11.11
C GLU A 373 -23.22 0.77 -11.87
N SER A 374 -23.66 -0.37 -11.34
CA SER A 374 -24.77 -1.14 -11.89
C SER A 374 -26.15 -0.54 -11.64
N LYS A 375 -26.24 0.54 -10.83
CA LYS A 375 -27.48 1.23 -10.42
C LYS A 375 -28.47 0.31 -9.71
N ASP A 376 -27.96 -0.67 -8.95
CA ASP A 376 -28.78 -1.61 -8.21
C ASP A 376 -29.01 -1.08 -6.78
N TRP A 377 -29.90 -0.10 -6.67
CA TRP A 377 -30.05 0.71 -5.46
C TRP A 377 -30.62 -0.07 -4.28
N ASP A 378 -31.55 -1.00 -4.52
CA ASP A 378 -32.13 -1.84 -3.48
C ASP A 378 -31.07 -2.73 -2.82
N ARG A 379 -30.19 -3.35 -3.64
CA ARG A 379 -29.04 -4.10 -3.11
C ARG A 379 -28.05 -3.16 -2.44
N LEU A 380 -27.76 -2.00 -3.03
CA LEU A 380 -26.80 -1.03 -2.47
C LEU A 380 -27.16 -0.65 -1.03
N GLN A 381 -28.43 -0.34 -0.75
CA GLN A 381 -28.88 0.01 0.61
C GLN A 381 -28.63 -1.13 1.61
N ASN A 382 -28.99 -2.36 1.24
CA ASN A 382 -28.78 -3.54 2.09
C ASN A 382 -27.29 -3.78 2.36
N TRP A 383 -26.45 -3.58 1.34
CA TRP A 383 -25.00 -3.70 1.46
C TRP A 383 -24.38 -2.57 2.29
N LEU A 384 -24.88 -1.34 2.18
CA LEU A 384 -24.46 -0.21 3.01
C LEU A 384 -24.69 -0.49 4.50
N VAL A 385 -25.88 -1.00 4.85
CA VAL A 385 -26.21 -1.40 6.23
C VAL A 385 -25.28 -2.51 6.72
N SER A 386 -25.01 -3.53 5.88
CA SER A 386 -24.15 -4.64 6.29
C SER A 386 -22.68 -4.24 6.41
N ILE A 387 -22.16 -3.37 5.53
CA ILE A 387 -20.74 -2.98 5.50
C ILE A 387 -20.39 -1.97 6.60
N GLY A 388 -21.32 -1.07 6.95
CA GLY A 388 -21.07 0.00 7.92
C GLY A 388 -20.36 -0.46 9.21
N PRO A 389 -20.90 -1.46 9.95
CA PRO A 389 -20.26 -1.97 11.16
C PRO A 389 -18.84 -2.52 10.96
N MET A 390 -18.49 -3.00 9.75
CA MET A 390 -17.14 -3.52 9.45
C MET A 390 -16.11 -2.40 9.21
N LEU A 391 -16.56 -1.19 8.87
CA LEU A 391 -15.70 -0.02 8.71
C LEU A 391 -15.31 0.62 10.06
N SER A 392 -16.00 0.24 11.14
CA SER A 392 -15.80 0.83 12.47
C SER A 392 -14.39 0.66 13.04
N SER A 393 -13.57 -0.28 12.57
CA SER A 393 -12.19 -0.48 13.09
C SER A 393 -11.10 0.36 12.40
N HIS A 394 -11.43 1.13 11.37
CA HIS A 394 -10.42 1.71 10.46
C HIS A 394 -10.11 3.20 10.71
N ARG A 395 -8.87 3.61 10.38
CA ARG A 395 -8.42 5.01 10.43
C ARG A 395 -9.32 5.89 9.51
N LYS A 396 -9.48 7.14 9.94
CA LYS A 396 -10.55 8.11 9.61
C LYS A 396 -10.87 8.40 8.13
N ASP A 397 -10.16 7.85 7.16
CA ASP A 397 -10.17 8.37 5.78
C ASP A 397 -11.26 7.76 4.89
N ASN A 398 -11.81 6.59 5.23
CA ASN A 398 -12.76 5.86 4.35
C ASN A 398 -14.25 6.16 4.64
N MET A 399 -14.55 6.88 5.72
CA MET A 399 -15.96 7.20 6.09
C MET A 399 -16.61 8.20 5.12
N ALA A 400 -15.82 9.09 4.53
CA ALA A 400 -16.34 10.06 3.55
C ALA A 400 -16.81 9.35 2.27
N GLU A 401 -16.04 8.38 1.78
CA GLU A 401 -16.40 7.58 0.62
C GLU A 401 -17.62 6.69 0.90
N TYR A 402 -17.68 6.06 2.08
CA TYR A 402 -18.87 5.34 2.53
C TYR A 402 -20.13 6.21 2.54
N MET A 403 -20.03 7.46 3.02
CA MET A 403 -21.18 8.38 3.01
C MET A 403 -21.59 8.83 1.62
N LYS A 404 -20.65 8.98 0.69
CA LYS A 404 -20.98 9.29 -0.71
C LYS A 404 -21.92 8.24 -1.31
N HIS A 405 -21.75 6.96 -0.96
CA HIS A 405 -22.68 5.92 -1.40
C HIS A 405 -24.06 6.02 -0.75
N TRP A 406 -24.15 6.41 0.53
CA TRP A 406 -25.42 6.71 1.18
C TRP A 406 -26.14 7.88 0.51
N GLU A 407 -25.43 8.96 0.18
CA GLU A 407 -25.98 10.11 -0.53
C GLU A 407 -26.53 9.71 -1.92
N ILE A 408 -25.80 8.86 -2.65
CA ILE A 408 -26.26 8.32 -3.94
C ILE A 408 -27.54 7.48 -3.75
N ALA A 409 -27.56 6.59 -2.75
CA ALA A 409 -28.72 5.74 -2.47
C ALA A 409 -29.95 6.57 -2.08
N ILE A 410 -29.80 7.55 -1.18
CA ILE A 410 -30.89 8.42 -0.70
C ILE A 410 -31.41 9.33 -1.82
N ALA A 411 -30.54 9.83 -2.70
CA ALA A 411 -30.95 10.65 -3.84
C ALA A 411 -31.88 9.89 -4.81
N GLN A 412 -31.76 8.57 -4.89
CA GLN A 412 -32.64 7.72 -5.71
C GLN A 412 -33.82 7.17 -4.91
N HIS A 413 -33.61 6.86 -3.64
CA HIS A 413 -34.57 6.24 -2.72
C HIS A 413 -34.57 6.96 -1.37
N PRO A 414 -35.35 8.06 -1.23
CA PRO A 414 -35.41 8.83 0.01
C PRO A 414 -35.83 8.00 1.24
N GLU A 415 -36.58 6.91 1.03
CA GLU A 415 -36.97 5.95 2.07
C GLU A 415 -35.79 5.24 2.77
N ALA A 416 -34.58 5.31 2.19
CA ALA A 416 -33.37 4.74 2.75
C ALA A 416 -32.76 5.60 3.88
N GLU A 417 -33.16 6.87 4.00
CA GLU A 417 -32.58 7.82 4.97
C GLU A 417 -32.64 7.32 6.43
N PRO A 418 -33.74 6.74 6.93
CA PRO A 418 -33.78 6.19 8.29
C PRO A 418 -32.77 5.05 8.52
N LEU A 419 -32.48 4.25 7.48
CA LEU A 419 -31.49 3.18 7.56
C LEU A 419 -30.09 3.76 7.73
N MET A 420 -29.74 4.80 6.96
CA MET A 420 -28.47 5.52 7.09
C MET A 420 -28.25 5.98 8.53
N TRP A 421 -29.25 6.67 9.11
CA TRP A 421 -29.14 7.18 10.48
C TRP A 421 -28.95 6.05 11.50
N ASN A 422 -29.72 4.98 11.40
CA ASN A 422 -29.60 3.82 12.28
C ASN A 422 -28.20 3.19 12.19
N THR A 423 -27.69 2.99 10.97
CA THR A 423 -26.35 2.44 10.75
C THR A 423 -25.26 3.35 11.32
N LEU A 424 -25.34 4.67 11.12
CA LEU A 424 -24.38 5.61 11.69
C LEU A 424 -24.38 5.58 13.22
N VAL A 425 -25.55 5.49 13.86
CA VAL A 425 -25.65 5.37 15.33
C VAL A 425 -25.04 4.06 15.82
N GLN A 426 -25.29 2.93 15.16
CA GLN A 426 -24.71 1.63 15.52
C GLN A 426 -23.18 1.59 15.38
N MET A 427 -22.61 2.45 14.53
CA MET A 427 -21.17 2.56 14.32
C MET A 427 -20.46 3.49 15.31
N LEU A 428 -21.18 4.12 16.24
CA LEU A 428 -20.56 4.95 17.28
C LEU A 428 -19.67 4.08 18.20
N PRO A 429 -18.50 4.59 18.63
CA PRO A 429 -18.02 5.97 18.52
C PRO A 429 -17.24 6.30 17.22
N TYR A 430 -17.04 5.33 16.33
CA TYR A 430 -16.16 5.48 15.17
C TYR A 430 -16.75 6.36 14.07
N SER A 431 -18.08 6.36 13.92
CA SER A 431 -18.84 7.25 13.04
C SER A 431 -19.04 8.66 13.60
N LYS A 432 -18.51 9.00 14.80
CA LYS A 432 -18.82 10.27 15.48
C LYS A 432 -18.70 11.51 14.59
N LYS A 433 -17.55 11.69 13.93
CA LYS A 433 -17.28 12.89 13.13
C LYS A 433 -18.32 13.03 12.01
N ILE A 434 -18.54 11.94 11.28
CA ILE A 434 -19.44 11.96 10.13
C ILE A 434 -20.91 12.06 10.55
N TYR A 435 -21.28 11.45 11.68
CA TYR A 435 -22.60 11.58 12.26
C TYR A 435 -22.90 13.03 12.68
N GLU A 436 -21.96 13.69 13.39
CA GLU A 436 -22.09 15.11 13.76
C GLU A 436 -22.22 16.02 12.53
N GLU A 437 -21.37 15.82 11.51
CA GLU A 437 -21.38 16.61 10.28
C GLU A 437 -22.68 16.41 9.48
N THR A 438 -23.15 15.17 9.38
CA THR A 438 -24.39 14.83 8.64
C THR A 438 -25.63 15.38 9.34
N LEU A 439 -25.69 15.33 10.68
CA LEU A 439 -26.81 15.91 11.44
C LEU A 439 -26.91 17.42 11.23
N LEU A 440 -25.77 18.13 11.20
CA LEU A 440 -25.75 19.57 10.94
C LEU A 440 -26.15 19.90 9.50
N SER A 441 -25.71 19.12 8.51
CA SER A 441 -26.04 19.36 7.10
C SER A 441 -27.52 19.12 6.80
N HIS A 442 -28.17 18.20 7.51
CA HIS A 442 -29.60 17.90 7.40
C HIS A 442 -30.47 18.72 8.37
N GLU A 443 -29.89 19.74 9.02
CA GLU A 443 -30.60 20.61 9.98
C GLU A 443 -31.29 19.87 11.15
N ARG A 444 -30.78 18.68 11.51
CA ARG A 444 -31.27 17.85 12.63
C ARG A 444 -30.70 18.34 13.95
N TRP A 445 -31.07 19.56 14.33
CA TRP A 445 -30.52 20.28 15.48
C TRP A 445 -30.81 19.59 16.81
N HIS A 446 -31.98 18.95 16.95
CA HIS A 446 -32.41 18.29 18.18
C HIS A 446 -31.52 17.07 18.47
N GLU A 447 -31.39 16.17 17.51
CA GLU A 447 -30.58 14.96 17.62
C GLU A 447 -29.10 15.29 17.75
N TRP A 448 -28.64 16.36 17.11
CA TRP A 448 -27.28 16.87 17.30
C TRP A 448 -27.06 17.32 18.75
N MET A 449 -28.00 18.07 19.33
CA MET A 449 -27.89 18.52 20.70
C MET A 449 -27.96 17.36 21.70
N ASP A 450 -28.90 16.43 21.52
CA ASP A 450 -29.01 15.22 22.33
C ASP A 450 -27.70 14.43 22.32
N TYR A 451 -27.08 14.31 21.14
CA TYR A 451 -25.78 13.67 21.01
C TYR A 451 -24.69 14.42 21.80
N GLN A 452 -24.57 15.75 21.63
CA GLN A 452 -23.56 16.54 22.38
C GLN A 452 -23.73 16.44 23.90
N LEU A 453 -24.98 16.47 24.38
CA LEU A 453 -25.32 16.29 25.79
C LEU A 453 -24.95 14.88 26.27
N SER A 454 -25.26 13.84 25.50
CA SER A 454 -24.98 12.45 25.86
C SER A 454 -23.49 12.14 26.03
N ILE A 455 -22.63 12.78 25.24
CA ILE A 455 -21.17 12.62 25.34
C ILE A 455 -20.54 13.60 26.33
N GLY A 456 -21.34 14.44 27.01
CA GLY A 456 -20.88 15.42 27.99
C GLY A 456 -20.02 16.54 27.38
N LYS A 457 -20.28 16.93 26.13
CA LYS A 457 -19.57 18.02 25.46
C LYS A 457 -19.86 19.35 26.16
N GLU A 458 -18.86 20.21 26.29
CA GLU A 458 -19.04 21.53 26.92
C GLU A 458 -19.22 22.65 25.88
N PRO A 459 -20.05 23.69 26.14
CA PRO A 459 -20.26 24.79 25.20
C PRO A 459 -18.98 25.58 24.86
N LEU A 460 -17.98 25.57 25.75
CA LEU A 460 -16.71 26.26 25.53
C LEU A 460 -15.75 25.47 24.63
N GLU A 461 -15.99 24.17 24.41
CA GLU A 461 -15.20 23.33 23.51
C GLU A 461 -15.63 23.45 22.05
N LEU A 462 -16.84 23.98 21.80
CA LEU A 462 -17.41 24.12 20.47
C LEU A 462 -17.08 25.49 19.87
N ARG A 463 -16.80 25.49 18.56
CA ARG A 463 -16.60 26.72 17.80
C ARG A 463 -17.93 27.45 17.66
N VAL A 464 -17.90 28.78 17.77
CA VAL A 464 -19.08 29.63 17.63
C VAL A 464 -19.77 29.42 16.27
N SER A 465 -19.00 29.17 15.21
CA SER A 465 -19.52 28.90 13.87
C SER A 465 -20.44 27.66 13.80
N VAL A 466 -20.21 26.65 14.64
CA VAL A 466 -21.05 25.44 14.69
C VAL A 466 -22.36 25.72 15.42
N MET A 467 -22.33 26.61 16.42
CA MET A 467 -23.50 26.95 17.23
C MET A 467 -24.40 27.99 16.56
N GLN A 468 -23.87 28.86 15.69
CA GLN A 468 -24.60 29.94 15.03
C GLN A 468 -25.87 29.51 14.27
N PRO A 469 -25.85 28.41 13.47
CA PRO A 469 -27.06 27.91 12.82
C PRO A 469 -28.14 27.50 13.83
N ILE A 470 -27.76 26.80 14.90
CA ILE A 470 -28.69 26.37 15.96
C ILE A 470 -29.25 27.59 16.70
N GLU A 471 -28.39 28.56 17.06
CA GLU A 471 -28.83 29.81 17.68
C GLU A 471 -29.86 30.56 16.82
N LYS A 472 -29.78 30.44 15.48
CA LYS A 472 -30.68 31.11 14.54
C LYS A 472 -31.99 30.35 14.37
N ASN A 473 -31.94 29.04 14.18
CA ASN A 473 -33.08 28.24 13.75
C ASN A 473 -33.82 27.56 14.91
N ALA A 474 -33.12 27.15 15.98
CA ALA A 474 -33.67 26.43 17.12
C ALA A 474 -32.97 26.83 18.45
N PRO A 475 -33.03 28.12 18.86
CA PRO A 475 -32.32 28.63 20.04
C PRO A 475 -32.72 27.94 21.35
N GLU A 476 -33.94 27.41 21.45
CA GLU A 476 -34.48 26.69 22.60
C GLU A 476 -33.65 25.45 22.96
N LEU A 477 -33.09 24.76 21.96
CA LEU A 477 -32.27 23.56 22.16
C LEU A 477 -30.96 23.86 22.88
N LEU A 478 -30.51 25.10 22.85
CA LEU A 478 -29.28 25.52 23.51
C LEU A 478 -29.46 25.78 25.01
N LEU A 479 -30.71 25.95 25.48
CA LEU A 479 -30.96 26.29 26.88
C LEU A 479 -30.45 25.20 27.83
N PRO A 480 -30.79 23.90 27.69
CA PRO A 480 -30.29 22.86 28.58
C PRO A 480 -28.77 22.77 28.54
N PHE A 481 -28.18 22.92 27.36
CA PHE A 481 -26.75 22.85 27.12
C PHE A 481 -25.96 23.94 27.88
N TYR A 482 -26.46 25.18 27.86
CA TYR A 482 -25.83 26.28 28.60
C TYR A 482 -26.14 26.23 30.10
N HIS A 483 -27.38 25.90 30.50
CA HIS A 483 -27.76 25.82 31.92
C HIS A 483 -26.96 24.75 32.66
N GLN A 484 -26.89 23.53 32.13
CA GLN A 484 -26.14 22.43 32.75
C GLN A 484 -24.65 22.75 32.87
N ALA A 485 -24.06 23.37 31.84
CA ALA A 485 -22.66 23.78 31.89
C ALA A 485 -22.40 24.87 32.94
N VAL A 486 -23.29 25.87 33.05
CA VAL A 486 -23.20 26.91 34.09
C VAL A 486 -23.25 26.30 35.48
N GLU A 487 -24.23 25.43 35.73
CA GLU A 487 -24.36 24.72 37.01
C GLU A 487 -23.11 23.92 37.34
N ARG A 488 -22.60 23.13 36.37
CA ARG A 488 -21.36 22.35 36.53
C ARG A 488 -20.17 23.24 36.90
N TYR A 489 -19.99 24.37 36.23
CA TYR A 489 -18.90 25.30 36.54
C TYR A 489 -19.05 25.97 37.92
N ILE A 490 -20.28 26.28 38.35
CA ILE A 490 -20.54 26.83 39.69
C ILE A 490 -20.20 25.80 40.77
N LEU A 491 -20.59 24.53 40.55
CA LEU A 491 -20.35 23.43 41.49
C LEU A 491 -18.86 23.11 41.69
N LEU A 492 -17.99 23.41 40.71
CA LEU A 492 -16.55 23.23 40.85
C LEU A 492 -15.90 24.14 41.91
N LYS A 493 -16.55 25.25 42.31
CA LYS A 493 -16.09 26.16 43.39
C LYS A 493 -14.65 26.68 43.24
N ILE A 494 -14.19 26.88 42.01
CA ILE A 494 -12.86 27.44 41.70
C ILE A 494 -13.02 28.78 40.97
N ARG A 495 -12.12 29.74 41.24
CA ARG A 495 -12.13 31.08 40.63
C ARG A 495 -12.19 31.07 39.10
N SER A 496 -11.44 30.19 38.46
CA SER A 496 -11.45 30.04 36.99
C SER A 496 -12.81 29.53 36.48
N SER A 497 -13.43 28.58 37.18
CA SER A 497 -14.74 28.04 36.83
C SER A 497 -15.85 29.09 36.93
N TYR A 498 -15.84 29.94 37.96
CA TYR A 498 -16.79 31.07 38.04
C TYR A 498 -16.66 32.03 36.86
N LYS A 499 -15.43 32.32 36.41
CA LYS A 499 -15.21 33.16 35.21
C LYS A 499 -15.83 32.52 33.96
N SER A 500 -15.70 31.20 33.81
CA SER A 500 -16.34 30.44 32.73
C SER A 500 -17.87 30.47 32.84
N ALA A 501 -18.43 30.27 34.03
CA ALA A 501 -19.87 30.34 34.27
C ALA A 501 -20.44 31.72 33.87
N VAL A 502 -19.81 32.83 34.27
CA VAL A 502 -20.23 34.18 33.89
C VAL A 502 -20.20 34.38 32.37
N LYS A 503 -19.21 33.82 31.67
CA LYS A 503 -19.13 33.88 30.20
C LYS A 503 -20.33 33.16 29.55
N LEU A 504 -20.73 32.01 30.09
CA LEU A 504 -21.89 31.25 29.61
C LEU A 504 -23.22 31.92 29.97
N LEU A 505 -23.37 32.46 31.19
CA LEU A 505 -24.55 33.25 31.60
C LEU A 505 -24.79 34.44 30.68
N LYS A 506 -23.73 35.15 30.26
CA LYS A 506 -23.85 36.25 29.28
C LYS A 506 -24.36 35.78 27.91
N ARG A 507 -24.03 34.55 27.49
CA ARG A 507 -24.57 33.97 26.25
C ARG A 507 -26.01 33.54 26.43
N LEU A 508 -26.32 32.90 27.55
CA LEU A 508 -27.66 32.44 27.91
C LEU A 508 -28.65 33.60 27.98
N SER A 509 -28.30 34.72 28.63
CA SER A 509 -29.09 35.96 28.63
C SER A 509 -29.43 36.45 27.22
N LYS A 510 -28.45 36.42 26.30
CA LYS A 510 -28.68 36.80 24.90
C LYS A 510 -29.64 35.85 24.18
N LEU A 511 -29.61 34.55 24.51
CA LEU A 511 -30.55 33.57 23.94
C LEU A 511 -31.98 33.82 24.43
N TYR A 512 -32.18 34.03 25.73
CA TYR A 512 -33.48 34.41 26.30
C TYR A 512 -34.05 35.66 25.63
N LYS A 513 -33.22 36.70 25.45
CA LYS A 513 -33.58 37.91 24.71
C LYS A 513 -34.02 37.61 23.28
N LYS A 514 -33.27 36.77 22.55
CA LYS A 514 -33.58 36.38 21.17
C LYS A 514 -34.91 35.63 21.06
N MET A 515 -35.24 34.81 22.06
CA MET A 515 -36.48 34.07 22.17
C MET A 515 -37.66 34.88 22.71
N LYS A 516 -37.46 36.18 23.01
CA LYS A 516 -38.45 37.06 23.69
C LYS A 516 -38.91 36.52 25.05
N GLN A 517 -38.00 35.87 25.78
CA GLN A 517 -38.24 35.29 27.12
C GLN A 517 -37.43 36.02 28.20
N GLU A 518 -37.30 37.35 28.08
CA GLU A 518 -36.54 38.18 29.04
C GLU A 518 -37.13 38.11 30.46
N GLU A 519 -38.47 38.10 30.59
CA GLU A 519 -39.15 37.97 31.89
C GLU A 519 -38.77 36.66 32.62
N ARG A 520 -38.60 35.57 31.87
CA ARG A 520 -38.17 34.29 32.44
C ARG A 520 -36.71 34.33 32.89
N TRP A 521 -35.85 35.06 32.19
CA TRP A 521 -34.46 35.27 32.60
C TRP A 521 -34.37 36.06 33.90
N GLU A 522 -35.15 37.13 34.07
CA GLU A 522 -35.15 37.95 35.30
C GLU A 522 -35.67 37.21 36.53
N LEU A 523 -36.41 36.10 36.35
CA LEU A 523 -36.92 35.28 37.45
C LEU A 523 -35.85 34.37 38.07
N PHE A 524 -34.77 34.06 37.34
CA PHE A 524 -33.64 33.23 37.78
C PHE A 524 -32.40 34.09 38.05
#